data_AF-A0A9N9BG86-F1
#
_entry.id   AF-A0A9N9BG86-F1
#
_cell.length_a   1.000
_cell.length_b   1.000
_cell.length_c   1.000
_cell.angle_alpha   90.00
_cell.angle_beta   90.00
_cell.angle_gamma   90.00
#
_symmetry.space_group_name_H-M   'P 1'
#
loop_
_entity.id
_entity.type
_entity.pdbx_description
1 polymer ?
#
loop_
_entity_poly.entity_id
_entity_poly.type
_entity_poly.pdbx_seq_one_letter_code
_entity_poly.pdbx_strand_id
1 'polypeptide(L)'
;MDDTIVGPAISNKPYFILSTPIVPEELARSSARLLTTVNAQPKLTQAFRLEVKFLEDRAEFKICLDRVLWYDVYLRIKPLAEAVKLRGNNYVVLLRREPIRELLLLPCPKGDKMDRNHFDNETLVQQSEFWKDLLKQKQRLKFHTIAVNYGRWETAQSRDRYAQTCHAHIHLLFDSNAWEEVKSMVSHEMISNLNARNYPGPNYLLKDCMELEQQRLQLAEHQYMSTGITKISETVENGNKTLIKLSETVENLSETVDSGNKYLIEAITSLTGAIKDFKKSNDQERN
;
A
#
# COMPACT_ATOMS: atom_id res chain seq x y z
N MET A 1 -26.09 -11.74 1.51
CA MET A 1 -24.70 -11.96 1.06
C MET A 1 -23.82 -11.70 2.25
N ASP A 2 -22.83 -12.56 2.50
CA ASP A 2 -21.93 -12.36 3.64
C ASP A 2 -21.04 -11.13 3.37
N ASP A 3 -21.27 -10.06 4.13
CA ASP A 3 -20.45 -8.86 4.16
C ASP A 3 -19.11 -9.15 4.89
N THR A 4 -18.39 -10.18 4.46
CA THR A 4 -17.12 -10.58 5.08
C THR A 4 -16.00 -9.73 4.52
N ILE A 5 -15.29 -9.02 5.38
CA ILE A 5 -14.09 -8.27 5.00
C ILE A 5 -12.97 -9.29 4.74
N VAL A 6 -12.47 -9.32 3.51
CA VAL A 6 -11.32 -10.14 3.13
C VAL A 6 -10.06 -9.31 3.36
N GLY A 7 -9.25 -9.74 4.33
CA GLY A 7 -8.00 -9.04 4.67
C GLY A 7 -6.79 -9.44 3.80
N PRO A 8 -5.65 -8.74 3.97
CA PRO A 8 -4.43 -9.01 3.22
C PRO A 8 -3.90 -10.44 3.35
N ALA A 9 -4.00 -11.02 4.56
CA ALA A 9 -3.52 -12.38 4.84
C ALA A 9 -4.29 -13.46 4.06
N ILE A 10 -5.58 -13.22 3.79
CA ILE A 10 -6.45 -14.17 3.08
C ILE A 10 -6.32 -13.97 1.56
N SER A 11 -6.22 -12.71 1.11
CA SER A 11 -6.16 -12.38 -0.32
C SER A 11 -4.76 -12.46 -0.92
N ASN A 12 -3.71 -12.58 -0.10
CA ASN A 12 -2.30 -12.46 -0.47
C ASN A 12 -2.01 -11.17 -1.28
N LYS A 13 -2.72 -10.09 -0.95
CA LYS A 13 -2.61 -8.77 -1.59
C LYS A 13 -2.60 -7.69 -0.50
N PRO A 14 -2.06 -6.48 -0.75
CA PRO A 14 -1.99 -5.42 0.26
C PRO A 14 -3.33 -4.68 0.47
N TYR A 15 -4.45 -5.42 0.48
CA TYR A 15 -5.80 -4.85 0.52
C TYR A 15 -6.71 -5.45 1.57
N PHE A 16 -7.60 -4.60 2.09
CA PHE A 16 -8.89 -5.06 2.61
C PHE A 16 -9.95 -4.90 1.53
N ILE A 17 -10.76 -5.94 1.31
CA ILE A 17 -11.82 -5.94 0.31
C ILE A 17 -13.15 -6.25 0.99
N LEU A 18 -14.19 -5.51 0.63
CA LEU A 18 -15.57 -5.75 1.07
C LEU A 18 -16.52 -5.47 -0.10
N SER A 19 -17.44 -6.39 -0.37
CA SER A 19 -18.51 -6.17 -1.35
C SER A 19 -19.84 -5.95 -0.64
N THR A 20 -20.65 -5.02 -1.13
CA THR A 20 -21.94 -4.67 -0.53
C THR A 20 -22.95 -4.21 -1.60
N PRO A 21 -24.27 -4.35 -1.38
CA PRO A 21 -25.27 -3.79 -2.29
C PRO A 21 -25.13 -2.27 -2.45
N ILE A 22 -25.56 -1.74 -3.61
CA ILE A 22 -25.55 -0.29 -3.89
C ILE A 22 -26.77 0.37 -3.23
N VAL A 23 -26.78 0.39 -1.90
CA VAL A 23 -27.83 1.01 -1.07
C VAL A 23 -27.15 2.00 -0.12
N PRO A 24 -27.58 3.26 -0.02
CA PRO A 24 -26.87 4.30 0.74
C PRO A 24 -26.52 3.90 2.19
N GLU A 25 -27.44 3.23 2.88
CA GLU A 25 -27.26 2.76 4.26
C GLU A 25 -26.22 1.64 4.35
N GLU A 26 -26.20 0.74 3.36
CA GLU A 26 -25.24 -0.38 3.29
C GLU A 26 -23.84 0.11 2.94
N LEU A 27 -23.73 1.09 2.04
CA LEU A 27 -22.46 1.74 1.69
C LEU A 27 -21.87 2.48 2.90
N ALA A 28 -22.69 3.25 3.63
CA ALA A 28 -22.28 3.93 4.85
C ALA A 28 -21.79 2.95 5.92
N ARG A 29 -22.54 1.86 6.14
CA ARG A 29 -22.19 0.82 7.12
C ARG A 29 -20.90 0.10 6.72
N SER A 30 -20.72 -0.19 5.44
CA SER A 30 -19.52 -0.83 4.89
C SER A 30 -18.29 0.05 5.06
N SER A 31 -18.41 1.34 4.76
CA SER A 31 -17.38 2.34 5.07
C SER A 31 -17.01 2.36 6.54
N ALA A 32 -17.99 2.47 7.44
CA ALA A 32 -17.75 2.50 8.88
C ALA A 32 -17.02 1.23 9.37
N ARG A 33 -17.44 0.06 8.89
CA ARG A 33 -16.82 -1.23 9.24
C ARG A 33 -15.38 -1.36 8.75
N LEU A 34 -15.11 -0.94 7.52
CA LEU A 34 -13.76 -0.94 6.97
C LEU A 34 -12.84 0.02 7.72
N LEU A 35 -13.29 1.25 7.98
CA LEU A 35 -12.55 2.24 8.77
C LEU A 35 -12.27 1.72 10.18
N THR A 36 -13.26 1.11 10.85
CA THR A 36 -13.07 0.47 12.16
C THR A 36 -12.00 -0.62 12.11
N THR A 37 -12.00 -1.45 11.07
CA THR A 37 -11.04 -2.55 10.89
C THR A 37 -9.62 -2.02 10.69
N VAL A 38 -9.46 -0.97 9.88
CA VAL A 38 -8.15 -0.34 9.64
C VAL A 38 -7.65 0.40 10.89
N ASN A 39 -8.54 1.11 11.58
CA ASN A 39 -8.20 1.86 12.79
C ASN A 39 -7.83 0.98 13.97
N ALA A 40 -8.32 -0.26 14.01
CA ALA A 40 -7.88 -1.27 14.98
C ALA A 40 -6.41 -1.72 14.78
N GLN A 41 -5.76 -1.35 13.67
CA GLN A 41 -4.37 -1.69 13.37
C GLN A 41 -3.48 -0.43 13.35
N PRO A 42 -2.72 -0.13 14.42
CA PRO A 42 -1.91 1.10 14.52
C PRO A 42 -0.86 1.32 13.42
N LYS A 43 -0.45 0.26 12.72
CA LYS A 43 0.48 0.35 11.56
C LYS A 43 -0.21 0.92 10.31
N LEU A 44 -1.54 0.83 10.23
CA LEU A 44 -2.36 1.22 9.08
C LEU A 44 -3.02 2.60 9.23
N THR A 45 -2.99 3.19 10.42
CA THR A 45 -3.64 4.47 10.75
C THR A 45 -2.88 5.71 10.27
N GLN A 46 -1.69 5.56 9.71
CA GLN A 46 -0.87 6.72 9.31
C GLN A 46 -1.34 7.36 7.99
N ALA A 47 -1.64 6.55 6.97
CA ALA A 47 -2.24 6.98 5.70
C ALA A 47 -2.71 5.76 4.89
N PHE A 48 -3.91 5.85 4.31
CA PHE A 48 -4.48 4.83 3.43
C PHE A 48 -5.43 5.46 2.40
N ARG A 49 -5.76 4.74 1.32
CA ARG A 49 -6.75 5.15 0.32
C ARG A 49 -7.89 4.14 0.28
N LEU A 50 -9.11 4.64 0.40
CA LEU A 50 -10.32 3.88 0.15
C LEU A 50 -10.75 4.08 -1.29
N GLU A 51 -10.98 3.00 -2.00
CA GLU A 51 -11.56 3.00 -3.34
C GLU A 51 -12.88 2.25 -3.29
N VAL A 52 -13.89 2.81 -3.98
CA VAL A 52 -15.19 2.16 -4.11
C VAL A 52 -15.53 2.08 -5.59
N LYS A 53 -15.43 0.86 -6.12
CA LYS A 53 -15.77 0.54 -7.49
C LYS A 53 -17.23 0.12 -7.56
N PHE A 54 -17.99 0.78 -8.43
CA PHE A 54 -19.40 0.44 -8.63
C PHE A 54 -19.53 -0.54 -9.79
N LEU A 55 -20.00 -1.75 -9.48
CA LEU A 55 -20.38 -2.78 -10.45
C LEU A 55 -21.88 -2.66 -10.75
N GLU A 56 -22.43 -3.57 -11.57
CA GLU A 56 -23.85 -3.49 -11.98
C GLU A 56 -24.82 -3.60 -10.79
N ASP A 57 -24.57 -4.52 -9.86
CA ASP A 57 -25.47 -4.85 -8.75
C ASP A 57 -24.88 -4.59 -7.36
N ARG A 58 -23.59 -4.29 -7.28
CA ARG A 58 -22.85 -4.16 -6.02
C ARG A 58 -21.73 -3.11 -6.09
N ALA A 59 -21.31 -2.64 -4.94
CA ALA A 59 -20.09 -1.85 -4.77
C ALA A 59 -18.99 -2.71 -4.14
N GLU A 60 -17.79 -2.63 -4.70
CA GLU A 60 -16.59 -3.23 -4.14
C GLU A 60 -15.73 -2.14 -3.50
N PHE A 61 -15.55 -2.25 -2.19
CA PHE A 61 -14.68 -1.41 -1.40
C PHE A 61 -13.31 -2.06 -1.31
N LYS A 62 -12.27 -1.26 -1.53
CA LYS A 62 -10.87 -1.68 -1.46
C LYS A 62 -10.10 -0.63 -0.67
N ILE A 63 -9.46 -1.04 0.43
CA ILE A 63 -8.49 -0.17 1.11
C ILE A 63 -7.10 -0.61 0.70
N CYS A 64 -6.37 0.27 0.02
CA CYS A 64 -4.97 0.08 -0.27
C CYS A 64 -4.13 0.61 0.90
N LEU A 65 -3.02 -0.08 1.19
CA LEU A 65 -2.08 0.27 2.27
C LEU A 65 -0.73 0.83 1.77
N ASP A 66 -0.47 0.78 0.46
CA ASP A 66 0.77 1.29 -0.14
C ASP A 66 0.68 2.78 -0.53
N ARG A 67 1.37 3.59 0.28
CA ARG A 67 1.39 5.06 0.18
C ARG A 67 2.05 5.59 -1.09
N VAL A 68 2.87 4.80 -1.79
CA VAL A 68 3.63 5.24 -2.99
C VAL A 68 2.75 5.23 -4.24
N LEU A 69 1.68 4.43 -4.25
CA LEU A 69 0.77 4.29 -5.39
C LEU A 69 -0.20 5.47 -5.58
N TRP A 70 -0.32 6.36 -4.59
CA TRP A 70 -1.44 7.32 -4.50
C TRP A 70 -1.06 8.80 -4.62
N TYR A 71 0.13 9.10 -5.15
CA TYR A 71 0.56 10.49 -5.27
C TYR A 71 -0.51 11.37 -5.95
N ASP A 72 -0.93 12.43 -5.25
CA ASP A 72 -0.85 13.83 -5.68
C ASP A 72 -1.61 14.75 -4.70
N VAL A 73 -0.96 15.79 -4.15
CA VAL A 73 -1.63 17.01 -3.67
C VAL A 73 -0.80 18.21 -4.10
N TYR A 74 -1.36 19.05 -4.97
CA TYR A 74 -1.13 20.50 -4.95
C TYR A 74 -2.35 21.25 -5.51
N LEU A 75 -3.22 21.71 -4.61
CA LEU A 75 -4.14 22.80 -4.90
C LEU A 75 -3.35 24.12 -4.77
N ARG A 76 -2.97 24.74 -5.89
CA ARG A 76 -2.67 26.18 -5.89
C ARG A 76 -3.95 26.91 -6.23
N ILE A 77 -4.41 27.69 -5.26
CA ILE A 77 -5.44 28.73 -5.39
C ILE A 77 -5.05 29.63 -6.56
N LYS A 78 -5.53 29.34 -7.76
CA LYS A 78 -5.84 30.38 -8.72
C LYS A 78 -7.22 30.94 -8.36
N PRO A 79 -7.50 32.21 -8.68
CA PRO A 79 -8.86 32.74 -8.54
C PRO A 79 -9.81 31.77 -9.24
N LEU A 80 -10.93 31.45 -8.57
CA LEU A 80 -11.96 30.49 -8.97
C LEU A 80 -12.69 30.94 -10.25
N ALA A 81 -11.95 31.18 -11.34
CA ALA A 81 -12.48 31.26 -12.67
C ALA A 81 -12.49 29.83 -13.20
N GLU A 82 -13.69 29.26 -13.36
CA GLU A 82 -13.95 27.97 -14.02
C GLU A 82 -13.76 26.68 -13.19
N ALA A 83 -14.26 26.65 -11.95
CA ALA A 83 -14.76 25.39 -11.39
C ALA A 83 -15.87 24.85 -12.30
N VAL A 84 -15.86 23.56 -12.66
CA VAL A 84 -17.01 22.94 -13.34
C VAL A 84 -18.15 22.86 -12.31
N LYS A 85 -18.95 23.91 -12.19
CA LYS A 85 -20.12 23.92 -11.31
C LYS A 85 -21.22 23.04 -11.91
N LEU A 86 -21.03 21.73 -11.83
CA LEU A 86 -22.09 20.76 -12.06
C LEU A 86 -23.05 20.91 -10.88
N ARG A 87 -24.14 21.67 -11.09
CA ARG A 87 -25.12 22.03 -10.04
C ARG A 87 -25.50 20.81 -9.20
N GLY A 88 -25.02 20.78 -7.96
CA GLY A 88 -25.56 20.04 -6.83
C GLY A 88 -25.65 21.04 -5.68
N ASN A 89 -26.76 21.04 -4.93
CA ASN A 89 -26.98 22.06 -3.90
C ASN A 89 -25.96 22.01 -2.75
N ASN A 90 -25.22 20.91 -2.59
CA ASN A 90 -24.38 20.64 -1.43
C ASN A 90 -22.91 20.33 -1.78
N TYR A 91 -22.52 20.39 -3.06
CA TYR A 91 -21.17 20.00 -3.50
C TYR A 91 -20.67 20.90 -4.64
N VAL A 92 -19.36 21.10 -4.66
CA VAL A 92 -18.63 21.70 -5.78
C VAL A 92 -17.81 20.60 -6.46
N VAL A 93 -17.83 20.58 -7.78
CA VAL A 93 -17.00 19.70 -8.59
C VAL A 93 -15.88 20.54 -9.21
N LEU A 94 -14.63 20.13 -9.01
CA LEU A 94 -13.46 20.81 -9.50
C LEU A 94 -12.71 19.92 -10.49
N LEU A 95 -12.10 20.57 -11.47
CA LEU A 95 -11.12 19.92 -12.32
C LEU A 95 -9.77 19.90 -11.60
N ARG A 96 -9.09 18.76 -11.59
CA ARG A 96 -7.74 18.66 -11.05
C ARG A 96 -6.73 19.40 -11.91
N ARG A 97 -5.53 19.70 -11.41
CA ARG A 97 -4.47 20.29 -12.25
C ARG A 97 -3.85 19.26 -13.18
N GLU A 98 -3.68 18.05 -12.69
CA GLU A 98 -3.05 16.95 -13.39
C GLU A 98 -3.91 16.47 -14.56
N PRO A 99 -3.31 16.02 -15.68
CA PRO A 99 -4.02 15.61 -16.88
C PRO A 99 -4.64 14.21 -16.74
N ILE A 100 -5.31 13.93 -15.63
CA ILE A 100 -6.03 12.67 -15.38
C ILE A 100 -7.55 12.82 -15.56
N ARG A 101 -8.23 11.76 -16.00
CA ARG A 101 -9.71 11.71 -16.15
C ARG A 101 -10.39 11.59 -14.78
N GLU A 102 -10.22 12.63 -13.99
CA GLU A 102 -10.69 12.68 -12.60
C GLU A 102 -11.28 14.05 -12.31
N LEU A 103 -12.41 14.06 -11.59
CA LEU A 103 -12.98 15.26 -11.00
C LEU A 103 -12.92 15.16 -9.48
N LEU A 104 -12.75 16.31 -8.82
CA LEU A 104 -12.74 16.38 -7.37
C LEU A 104 -14.10 16.89 -6.90
N LEU A 105 -14.81 16.10 -6.09
CA LEU A 105 -16.06 16.48 -5.45
C LEU A 105 -15.77 16.90 -4.01
N LEU A 106 -16.14 18.14 -3.69
CA LEU A 106 -15.96 18.73 -2.36
C LEU A 106 -17.32 19.12 -1.78
N PRO A 107 -17.61 18.80 -0.51
CA PRO A 107 -18.77 19.34 0.19
C PRO A 107 -18.75 20.87 0.18
N CYS A 108 -19.88 21.48 -0.18
CA CYS A 108 -20.09 22.93 -0.18
C CYS A 108 -21.31 23.24 0.68
N PRO A 109 -21.11 23.64 1.95
CA PRO A 109 -22.23 23.98 2.82
C PRO A 109 -22.95 25.23 2.31
N LYS A 110 -24.29 25.20 2.32
CA LYS A 110 -25.12 26.38 2.09
C LYS A 110 -25.46 27.08 3.41
N GLY A 111 -25.30 28.41 3.45
CA GLY A 111 -25.80 29.31 4.51
C GLY A 111 -24.71 29.92 5.40
N ASP A 112 -25.05 31.00 6.14
CA ASP A 112 -24.19 31.79 7.06
C ASP A 112 -23.58 31.02 8.25
N LYS A 113 -23.69 29.69 8.28
CA LYS A 113 -23.05 28.85 9.28
C LYS A 113 -21.66 28.46 8.78
N MET A 114 -20.77 29.46 8.73
CA MET A 114 -19.34 29.32 8.40
C MET A 114 -18.61 28.25 9.22
N ASP A 115 -19.17 27.80 10.36
CA ASP A 115 -18.46 26.94 11.33
C ASP A 115 -18.91 25.47 11.43
N ARG A 116 -19.90 24.98 10.65
CA ARG A 116 -20.57 23.70 11.05
C ARG A 116 -20.38 22.44 10.23
N ASN A 117 -19.75 22.44 9.05
CA ASN A 117 -19.60 21.20 8.26
C ASN A 117 -18.17 21.02 7.72
N HIS A 118 -17.19 21.08 8.62
CA HIS A 118 -15.89 20.47 8.38
C HIS A 118 -16.05 18.95 8.49
N PHE A 119 -16.46 18.31 7.40
CA PHE A 119 -16.38 16.86 7.33
C PHE A 119 -14.99 16.50 6.83
N ASP A 120 -14.26 15.77 7.65
CA ASP A 120 -13.15 14.97 7.14
C ASP A 120 -13.68 13.78 6.33
N ASN A 121 -12.78 13.13 5.61
CA ASN A 121 -13.12 11.99 4.77
C ASN A 121 -13.76 10.84 5.58
N GLU A 122 -13.31 10.63 6.83
CA GLU A 122 -13.82 9.57 7.71
C GLU A 122 -15.28 9.79 8.06
N THR A 123 -15.63 11.00 8.46
CA THR A 123 -16.99 11.35 8.85
C THR A 123 -17.91 11.34 7.65
N LEU A 124 -17.46 11.85 6.49
CA LEU A 124 -18.30 11.98 5.31
C LEU A 124 -18.77 10.62 4.77
N VAL A 125 -17.85 9.66 4.62
CA VAL A 125 -18.20 8.34 4.03
C VAL A 125 -19.04 7.47 4.95
N GLN A 126 -19.20 7.85 6.23
CA GLN A 126 -20.06 7.14 7.17
C GLN A 126 -21.51 7.66 7.14
N GLN A 127 -21.81 8.71 6.36
CA GLN A 127 -23.15 9.29 6.26
C GLN A 127 -23.94 8.70 5.08
N SER A 128 -25.12 8.14 5.32
CA SER A 128 -26.00 7.63 4.27
C SER A 128 -26.46 8.72 3.29
N GLU A 129 -26.73 9.93 3.76
CA GLU A 129 -27.12 11.05 2.90
C GLU A 129 -26.00 11.47 1.94
N PHE A 130 -24.73 11.34 2.33
CA PHE A 130 -23.60 11.51 1.40
C PHE A 130 -23.67 10.48 0.27
N TRP A 131 -23.82 9.20 0.59
CA TRP A 131 -23.91 8.14 -0.43
C TRP A 131 -25.10 8.32 -1.35
N LYS A 132 -26.25 8.71 -0.81
CA LYS A 132 -27.46 9.01 -1.59
C LYS A 132 -27.21 10.14 -2.59
N ASP A 133 -26.57 11.22 -2.17
CA ASP A 133 -26.23 12.33 -3.07
C ASP A 133 -25.14 11.95 -4.07
N LEU A 134 -24.13 11.19 -3.65
CA LEU A 134 -23.07 10.69 -4.52
C LEU A 134 -23.64 9.76 -5.60
N LEU A 135 -24.58 8.88 -5.27
CA LEU A 135 -25.22 7.99 -6.26
C LEU A 135 -26.06 8.76 -7.28
N LYS A 136 -26.70 9.88 -6.90
CA LYS A 136 -27.32 10.80 -7.88
C LYS A 136 -26.28 11.41 -8.80
N GLN A 137 -25.12 11.83 -8.27
CA GLN A 137 -24.02 12.31 -9.10
C GLN A 137 -23.47 11.20 -10.00
N LYS A 138 -23.40 9.96 -9.51
CA LYS A 138 -22.98 8.80 -10.30
C LYS A 138 -23.89 8.57 -11.50
N GLN A 139 -25.21 8.64 -11.30
CA GLN A 139 -26.17 8.51 -12.40
C GLN A 139 -26.01 9.61 -13.44
N ARG A 140 -25.72 10.84 -12.99
CA ARG A 140 -25.53 12.00 -13.85
C ARG A 140 -24.20 11.97 -14.61
N LEU A 141 -23.09 11.73 -13.89
CA LEU A 141 -21.72 11.89 -14.40
C LEU A 141 -21.13 10.58 -14.92
N LYS A 142 -21.72 9.44 -14.55
CA LYS A 142 -21.30 8.09 -14.95
C LYS A 142 -19.88 7.70 -14.57
N PHE A 143 -19.31 8.28 -13.49
CA PHE A 143 -18.08 7.74 -12.92
C PHE A 143 -18.26 6.28 -12.47
N HIS A 144 -17.19 5.49 -12.57
CA HIS A 144 -17.21 4.05 -12.27
C HIS A 144 -16.57 3.73 -10.91
N THR A 145 -15.68 4.61 -10.43
CA THR A 145 -14.99 4.46 -9.15
C THR A 145 -14.96 5.80 -8.43
N ILE A 146 -15.02 5.78 -7.10
CA ILE A 146 -14.54 6.88 -6.29
C ILE A 146 -13.30 6.49 -5.49
N ALA A 147 -12.48 7.47 -5.16
CA ALA A 147 -11.39 7.29 -4.22
C ALA A 147 -11.35 8.40 -3.17
N VAL A 148 -10.90 8.04 -1.99
CA VAL A 148 -10.86 8.89 -0.80
C VAL A 148 -9.56 8.64 -0.06
N ASN A 149 -8.79 9.69 0.19
CA ASN A 149 -7.49 9.59 0.85
C ASN A 149 -7.61 9.89 2.36
N TYR A 150 -6.90 9.15 3.20
CA TYR A 150 -6.95 9.26 4.66
C TYR A 150 -5.56 9.48 5.26
N GLY A 151 -5.52 10.12 6.44
CA GLY A 151 -4.30 10.32 7.23
C GLY A 151 -3.63 11.69 7.07
N ARG A 152 -2.50 11.89 7.77
CA ARG A 152 -1.74 13.17 7.85
C ARG A 152 -1.01 13.56 6.54
N TRP A 153 -1.44 13.02 5.40
CA TRP A 153 -0.76 13.26 4.13
C TRP A 153 -1.15 14.59 3.49
N GLU A 154 -2.44 14.95 3.51
CA GLU A 154 -2.91 16.28 3.06
C GLU A 154 -2.37 17.41 3.96
N THR A 155 -2.13 17.12 5.25
CA THR A 155 -1.65 18.11 6.23
C THR A 155 -0.19 18.50 6.06
N ALA A 156 0.71 17.56 5.74
CA ALA A 156 2.14 17.77 5.91
C ALA A 156 2.79 18.69 4.85
N GLN A 157 2.18 18.83 3.67
CA GLN A 157 2.73 19.64 2.56
C GLN A 157 1.94 20.90 2.22
N SER A 158 0.67 20.98 2.62
CA SER A 158 -0.11 22.19 2.41
C SER A 158 0.40 23.30 3.34
N ARG A 159 0.69 24.49 2.81
CA ARG A 159 0.93 25.68 3.65
C ARG A 159 -0.38 26.31 4.14
N ASP A 160 -1.50 25.85 3.61
CA ASP A 160 -2.84 26.32 3.95
C ASP A 160 -3.45 25.39 4.99
N ARG A 161 -3.62 25.90 6.22
CA ARG A 161 -4.24 25.18 7.35
C ARG A 161 -5.64 24.63 7.02
N TYR A 162 -6.34 25.20 6.03
CA TYR A 162 -7.66 24.75 5.59
C TYR A 162 -7.60 23.60 4.58
N ALA A 163 -6.48 23.41 3.89
CA ALA A 163 -6.28 22.25 2.99
C ALA A 163 -5.60 21.08 3.70
N GLN A 164 -5.31 21.21 5.00
CA GLN A 164 -4.57 20.20 5.74
C GLN A 164 -5.47 19.04 6.23
N THR A 165 -6.70 19.28 6.70
CA THR A 165 -7.56 18.20 7.27
C THR A 165 -9.06 18.51 7.29
N CYS A 166 -9.49 19.70 6.86
CA CYS A 166 -10.80 20.19 7.24
C CYS A 166 -11.88 20.11 6.14
N HIS A 167 -11.57 19.55 4.97
CA HIS A 167 -12.53 19.33 3.89
C HIS A 167 -12.34 17.96 3.25
N ALA A 168 -13.40 17.18 3.23
CA ALA A 168 -13.44 15.90 2.54
C ALA A 168 -13.26 16.10 1.02
N HIS A 169 -12.49 15.20 0.43
CA HIS A 169 -12.10 15.21 -0.98
C HIS A 169 -12.44 13.86 -1.58
N ILE A 170 -13.46 13.84 -2.43
CA ILE A 170 -13.90 12.63 -3.12
C ILE A 170 -13.44 12.71 -4.57
N HIS A 171 -12.53 11.83 -4.94
CA HIS A 171 -12.03 11.71 -6.29
C HIS A 171 -13.03 10.88 -7.11
N LEU A 172 -13.59 11.45 -8.17
CA LEU A 172 -14.49 10.76 -9.10
C LEU A 172 -13.67 10.30 -10.32
N LEU A 173 -13.60 8.99 -10.57
CA LEU A 173 -12.78 8.42 -11.63
C LEU A 173 -13.66 8.01 -12.83
N PHE A 174 -13.23 8.39 -14.03
CA PHE A 174 -13.97 8.19 -15.27
C PHE A 174 -13.22 7.28 -16.22
N ASP A 175 -13.96 6.37 -16.88
CA ASP A 175 -13.44 5.64 -18.03
C ASP A 175 -13.50 6.56 -19.26
N SER A 176 -12.97 6.09 -20.39
CA SER A 176 -12.95 6.90 -21.62
C SER A 176 -14.35 7.31 -22.09
N ASN A 177 -15.34 6.42 -21.96
CA ASN A 177 -16.68 6.68 -22.48
C ASN A 177 -17.42 7.69 -21.60
N ALA A 178 -17.41 7.47 -20.28
CA ALA A 178 -17.98 8.40 -19.32
C ALA A 178 -17.31 9.77 -19.37
N TRP A 179 -16.01 9.83 -19.67
CA TRP A 179 -15.29 11.10 -19.80
C TRP A 179 -15.75 11.93 -21.00
N GLU A 180 -16.01 11.31 -22.15
CA GLU A 180 -16.58 12.02 -23.30
C GLU A 180 -17.98 12.55 -23.00
N GLU A 181 -18.79 11.81 -22.22
CA GLU A 181 -20.08 12.32 -21.77
C GLU A 181 -19.94 13.56 -20.87
N VAL A 182 -18.98 13.56 -19.93
CA VAL A 182 -18.70 14.75 -19.09
C VAL A 182 -18.35 15.96 -19.95
N LYS A 183 -17.58 15.79 -21.04
CA LYS A 183 -17.25 16.90 -21.96
C LYS A 183 -18.48 17.50 -22.62
N SER A 184 -19.50 16.70 -22.92
CA SER A 184 -20.75 17.20 -23.47
C SER A 184 -21.56 18.05 -22.47
N MET A 185 -21.26 17.97 -21.18
CA MET A 185 -21.97 18.69 -20.10
C MET A 185 -21.35 20.04 -19.74
N VAL A 186 -20.20 20.40 -20.31
CA VAL A 186 -19.49 21.64 -20.00
C VAL A 186 -19.51 22.62 -21.17
N SER A 187 -19.19 23.90 -20.91
CA SER A 187 -19.07 24.89 -21.97
C SER A 187 -17.90 24.58 -22.90
N HIS A 188 -17.97 25.09 -24.13
CA HIS A 188 -16.94 24.90 -25.15
C HIS A 188 -15.54 25.36 -24.68
N GLU A 189 -15.48 26.42 -23.86
CA GLU A 189 -14.23 26.94 -23.29
C GLU A 189 -13.54 25.89 -22.39
N MET A 190 -14.31 25.11 -21.63
CA MET A 190 -13.80 24.08 -20.72
C MET A 190 -13.40 22.77 -21.41
N ILE A 191 -13.87 22.53 -22.65
CA ILE A 191 -13.54 21.31 -23.41
C ILE A 191 -12.03 21.18 -23.63
N SER A 192 -11.34 22.29 -23.89
CA SER A 192 -9.88 22.31 -24.06
C SER A 192 -9.15 21.74 -22.84
N ASN A 193 -9.60 22.14 -21.64
CA ASN A 193 -9.10 21.62 -20.38
C ASN A 193 -9.40 20.11 -20.26
N LEU A 194 -10.63 19.67 -20.51
CA LEU A 194 -10.97 18.24 -20.42
C LEU A 194 -10.24 17.36 -21.46
N ASN A 195 -9.96 17.88 -22.66
CA ASN A 195 -9.22 17.16 -23.70
C ASN A 195 -7.76 16.89 -23.32
N ALA A 196 -7.13 17.80 -22.56
CA ALA A 196 -5.79 17.58 -22.05
C ALA A 196 -5.69 16.34 -21.13
N ARG A 197 -6.83 15.83 -20.62
CA ARG A 197 -6.92 14.65 -19.75
C ARG A 197 -7.19 13.35 -20.49
N ASN A 198 -7.30 13.39 -21.82
CA ASN A 198 -7.39 12.18 -22.62
C ASN A 198 -6.10 11.35 -22.55
N TYR A 199 -4.97 11.97 -22.17
CA TYR A 199 -3.64 11.39 -22.13
C TYR A 199 -3.00 11.60 -20.74
N PRO A 200 -3.28 10.71 -19.77
CA PRO A 200 -2.77 10.85 -18.41
C PRO A 200 -1.28 10.50 -18.31
N GLY A 201 -0.42 11.39 -18.80
CA GLY A 201 1.02 11.35 -18.58
C GLY A 201 1.88 11.53 -19.85
N PRO A 202 3.20 11.74 -19.69
CA PRO A 202 4.13 11.96 -20.80
C PRO A 202 4.39 10.70 -21.65
N ASN A 203 3.98 9.52 -21.19
CA ASN A 203 4.04 8.28 -21.95
C ASN A 203 2.66 8.01 -22.57
N TYR A 204 2.50 8.46 -23.82
CA TYR A 204 1.32 8.41 -24.67
C TYR A 204 0.74 7.01 -24.98
N LEU A 205 1.05 5.98 -24.18
CA LEU A 205 0.62 4.60 -24.38
C LEU A 205 -0.51 4.15 -23.44
N LEU A 206 -0.76 4.86 -22.33
CA LEU A 206 -1.77 4.47 -21.35
C LEU A 206 -3.13 5.07 -21.70
N LYS A 207 -4.10 4.21 -22.02
CA LYS A 207 -5.41 4.62 -22.56
C LYS A 207 -6.45 4.91 -21.47
N ASP A 208 -6.25 4.41 -20.25
CA ASP A 208 -7.14 4.65 -19.11
C ASP A 208 -6.43 4.68 -17.74
N CYS A 209 -7.18 5.06 -16.70
CA CYS A 209 -6.71 5.12 -15.32
C CYS A 209 -6.45 3.73 -14.70
N MET A 210 -7.09 2.67 -15.19
CA MET A 210 -6.88 1.29 -14.74
C MET A 210 -5.52 0.77 -15.20
N GLU A 211 -5.08 1.11 -16.41
CA GLU A 211 -3.78 0.75 -16.96
C GLU A 211 -2.64 1.46 -16.21
N LEU A 212 -2.85 2.74 -15.87
CA LEU A 212 -1.95 3.49 -15.01
C LEU A 212 -1.90 2.91 -13.59
N GLU A 213 -3.05 2.57 -13.00
CA GLU A 213 -3.11 1.91 -11.69
C GLU A 213 -2.40 0.56 -11.72
N GLN A 214 -2.64 -0.25 -12.76
CA GLN A 214 -2.04 -1.57 -12.92
C GLN A 214 -0.53 -1.50 -13.13
N GLN A 215 -0.02 -0.58 -13.94
CA GLN A 215 1.42 -0.36 -14.07
C GLN A 215 2.05 0.09 -12.77
N ARG A 216 1.41 1.02 -12.04
CA ARG A 216 1.88 1.46 -10.73
C ARG A 216 1.93 0.29 -9.75
N LEU A 217 0.88 -0.53 -9.73
CA LEU A 217 0.79 -1.73 -8.90
C LEU A 217 1.91 -2.72 -9.20
N GLN A 218 2.16 -3.00 -10.48
CA GLN A 218 3.28 -3.86 -10.89
C GLN A 218 4.63 -3.30 -10.43
N LEU A 219 4.80 -1.97 -10.49
CA LEU A 219 6.03 -1.32 -10.02
C LEU A 219 6.21 -1.49 -8.50
N ALA A 220 5.14 -1.34 -7.73
CA ALA A 220 5.15 -1.53 -6.28
C ALA A 220 5.39 -3.00 -5.90
N GLU A 221 4.74 -3.94 -6.57
CA GLU A 221 4.99 -5.38 -6.41
C GLU A 221 6.46 -5.71 -6.69
N HIS A 222 7.03 -5.14 -7.77
CA HIS A 222 8.44 -5.30 -8.11
C HIS A 222 9.37 -4.71 -7.04
N GLN A 223 9.06 -3.53 -6.49
CA GLN A 223 9.83 -2.92 -5.39
C GLN A 223 9.76 -3.75 -4.11
N TYR A 224 8.59 -4.29 -3.79
CA TYR A 224 8.39 -5.16 -2.64
C TYR A 224 9.19 -6.46 -2.78
N MET A 225 9.10 -7.10 -3.95
CA MET A 225 9.90 -8.29 -4.28
C MET A 225 11.40 -7.99 -4.19
N SER A 226 11.85 -6.87 -4.77
CA SER A 226 13.25 -6.44 -4.72
C SER A 226 13.75 -6.26 -3.28
N THR A 227 12.95 -5.60 -2.42
CA THR A 227 13.27 -5.46 -0.99
C THR A 227 13.35 -6.81 -0.27
N GLY A 228 12.45 -7.73 -0.61
CA GLY A 228 12.47 -9.10 -0.10
C GLY A 228 13.75 -9.86 -0.52
N ILE A 229 14.14 -9.74 -1.79
CA ILE A 229 15.36 -10.33 -2.34
C ILE A 229 16.60 -9.78 -1.63
N THR A 230 16.67 -8.47 -1.39
CA THR A 230 17.79 -7.85 -0.65
C THR A 230 17.94 -8.44 0.75
N LYS A 231 16.83 -8.58 1.50
CA LYS A 231 16.85 -9.18 2.85
C LYS A 231 17.29 -10.65 2.83
N ILE A 232 16.83 -11.42 1.84
CA ILE A 232 17.25 -12.81 1.64
C ILE A 232 18.75 -12.84 1.34
N SER A 233 19.24 -11.97 0.47
CA SER A 233 20.67 -11.86 0.13
C SER A 233 21.53 -11.57 1.36
N GLU A 234 21.13 -10.61 2.20
CA GLU A 234 21.82 -10.30 3.46
C GLU A 234 21.83 -11.50 4.43
N THR A 235 20.71 -12.24 4.50
CA THR A 235 20.59 -13.44 5.34
C THR A 235 21.51 -14.56 4.84
N VAL A 236 21.57 -14.77 3.53
CA VAL A 236 22.46 -15.76 2.90
C VAL A 236 23.93 -15.39 3.12
N GLU A 237 24.29 -14.11 3.00
CA GLU A 237 25.66 -13.65 3.23
C GLU A 237 26.08 -13.87 4.70
N ASN A 238 25.20 -13.57 5.65
CA ASN A 238 25.45 -13.82 7.07
C ASN A 238 25.54 -15.33 7.40
N GLY A 239 24.70 -16.15 6.75
CA GLY A 239 24.79 -17.60 6.83
C GLY A 239 26.13 -18.12 6.32
N ASN A 240 26.61 -17.59 5.19
CA ASN A 240 27.90 -17.96 4.60
C ASN A 240 29.08 -17.59 5.52
N LYS A 241 29.07 -16.40 6.14
CA LYS A 241 30.07 -16.00 7.14
C LYS A 241 30.11 -16.96 8.34
N THR A 242 28.95 -17.44 8.77
CA THR A 242 28.85 -18.43 9.86
C THR A 242 29.44 -19.78 9.44
N LEU A 243 29.17 -20.24 8.22
CA LEU A 243 29.73 -21.48 7.69
C LEU A 243 31.26 -21.44 7.57
N ILE A 244 31.83 -20.31 7.14
CA ILE A 244 33.30 -20.13 7.08
C ILE A 244 33.91 -20.28 8.48
N LYS A 245 33.35 -19.60 9.50
CA LYS A 245 33.83 -19.71 10.89
C LYS A 245 33.71 -21.14 11.43
N LEU A 246 32.64 -21.86 11.07
CA LEU A 246 32.47 -23.25 11.46
C LEU A 246 33.55 -24.14 10.80
N SER A 247 33.86 -23.90 9.52
CA SER A 247 34.92 -24.60 8.80
C SER A 247 36.28 -24.42 9.47
N GLU A 248 36.65 -23.18 9.81
CA GLU A 248 37.89 -22.87 10.54
C GLU A 248 37.94 -23.57 11.91
N THR A 249 36.80 -23.63 12.61
CA THR A 249 36.71 -24.32 13.91
C THR A 249 36.91 -25.83 13.76
N VAL A 250 36.36 -26.45 12.72
CA VAL A 250 36.52 -27.88 12.43
C VAL A 250 37.96 -28.20 12.06
N GLU A 251 38.63 -27.34 11.29
CA GLU A 251 40.04 -27.50 10.93
C GLU A 251 40.94 -27.46 12.17
N ASN A 252 40.76 -26.45 13.04
CA ASN A 252 41.47 -26.36 14.32
C ASN A 252 41.23 -27.58 15.23
N LEU A 253 40.00 -28.11 15.25
CA LEU A 253 39.66 -29.32 16.00
C LEU A 253 40.38 -30.54 15.43
N SER A 254 40.45 -30.66 14.10
CA SER A 254 41.18 -31.74 13.42
C SER A 254 42.67 -31.72 13.80
N GLU A 255 43.31 -30.55 13.73
CA GLU A 255 44.72 -30.39 14.11
C GLU A 255 44.98 -30.76 15.58
N THR A 256 44.05 -30.39 16.46
CA THR A 256 44.11 -30.73 17.89
C THR A 256 44.00 -32.24 18.12
N VAL A 257 43.08 -32.91 17.41
CA VAL A 257 42.90 -34.36 17.47
C VAL A 257 44.13 -35.09 16.93
N ASP A 258 44.68 -34.65 15.80
CA ASP A 258 45.88 -35.25 15.21
C ASP A 258 47.09 -35.12 16.14
N SER A 259 47.26 -33.94 16.75
CA SER A 259 48.30 -33.71 17.75
C SER A 259 48.11 -34.62 18.98
N GLY A 260 46.88 -34.72 19.49
CA GLY A 260 46.54 -35.60 20.60
C GLY A 260 46.82 -37.08 20.29
N ASN A 261 46.47 -37.54 19.09
CA ASN A 261 46.75 -38.91 18.62
C ASN A 261 48.24 -39.18 18.54
N LYS A 262 49.04 -38.22 18.05
CA LYS A 262 50.50 -38.34 18.02
C LYS A 262 51.09 -38.54 19.41
N TYR A 263 50.70 -37.71 20.37
CA TYR A 263 51.15 -37.86 21.77
C TYR A 263 50.73 -39.20 22.38
N LEU A 264 49.52 -39.68 22.07
CA LEU A 264 49.05 -40.99 22.55
C LEU A 264 49.91 -42.13 21.98
N ILE A 265 50.22 -42.09 20.67
CA ILE A 265 51.08 -43.08 20.02
C ILE A 265 52.49 -43.07 20.64
N GLU A 266 53.07 -41.89 20.88
CA GLU A 266 54.37 -41.73 21.53
C GLU A 266 54.38 -42.32 22.95
N ALA A 267 53.32 -42.07 23.73
CA ALA A 267 53.16 -42.63 25.08
C ALA A 267 53.02 -44.16 25.07
N ILE A 268 52.19 -44.72 24.17
CA ILE A 268 52.01 -46.17 24.02
C ILE A 268 53.33 -46.83 23.59
N THR A 269 54.06 -46.20 22.66
CA THR A 269 55.35 -46.71 22.18
C THR A 269 56.38 -46.75 23.31
N SER A 270 56.47 -45.66 24.08
CA SER A 270 57.34 -45.57 25.26
C SER A 270 57.01 -46.64 26.31
N LEU A 271 55.73 -46.83 26.64
CA LEU A 271 55.28 -47.84 27.60
C LEU A 271 55.60 -49.26 27.11
N THR A 272 55.37 -49.53 25.82
CA THR A 272 55.68 -50.83 25.20
C THR A 272 57.18 -51.12 25.25
N GLY A 273 58.03 -50.12 25.05
CA GLY A 273 59.47 -50.21 25.23
C GLY A 273 59.84 -50.61 26.67
N ALA A 274 59.34 -49.87 27.66
CA ALA A 274 59.59 -50.15 29.08
C ALA A 274 59.16 -51.56 29.50
N ILE A 275 58.01 -52.05 29.00
CA ILE A 275 57.54 -53.42 29.26
C ILE A 275 58.51 -54.47 28.67
N LYS A 276 59.05 -54.23 27.47
CA LYS A 276 60.03 -55.14 26.84
C LYS A 276 61.33 -55.19 27.64
N ASP A 277 61.82 -54.03 28.09
CA ASP A 277 63.04 -53.94 28.89
C ASP A 277 62.87 -54.63 30.24
N PHE A 278 61.74 -54.40 30.92
CA PHE A 278 61.40 -55.08 32.17
C PHE A 278 61.37 -56.60 32.03
N LYS A 279 60.79 -57.14 30.94
CA LYS A 279 60.79 -58.59 30.68
C LYS A 279 62.20 -59.15 30.51
N LYS A 280 63.08 -58.46 29.76
CA LYS A 280 64.47 -58.89 29.57
C LYS A 280 65.25 -58.95 30.88
N SER A 281 65.11 -57.94 31.74
CA SER A 281 65.78 -57.94 33.05
C SER A 281 65.31 -59.11 33.93
N ASN A 282 64.01 -59.40 33.94
CA ASN A 282 63.43 -60.50 34.72
C ASN A 282 63.85 -61.89 34.19
N ASP A 283 64.04 -62.04 32.88
CA ASP A 283 64.57 -63.27 32.26
C ASP A 283 66.08 -63.47 32.54
N GLN A 284 66.84 -62.38 32.73
CA GLN A 284 68.26 -62.44 33.13
C GLN A 284 68.45 -62.82 34.60
N GLU A 285 67.54 -62.42 35.49
CA GLU A 285 67.59 -62.79 36.91
C GLU A 285 67.19 -64.25 37.20
N ARG A 286 66.61 -64.96 36.22
CA ARG A 286 66.14 -66.35 36.34
C ARG A 286 67.10 -67.42 35.80
N ASN A 287 68.21 -67.02 35.17
CA ASN A 287 69.28 -67.90 34.68
C ASN A 287 70.52 -67.80 35.56
#